data_AF-A0A538AX18-F1
#
_entry.id   AF-A0A538AX18-F1
#
_cell.length_a   1.000
_cell.length_b   1.000
_cell.length_c   1.000
_cell.angle_alpha   90.00
_cell.angle_beta   90.00
_cell.angle_gamma   90.00
#
_symmetry.space_group_name_H-M   'P 1'
#
loop_
_entity.id
_entity.type
_entity.pdbx_description
1 polymer ?
#
loop_
_entity_poly.entity_id
_entity_poly.type
_entity_poly.pdbx_seq_one_letter_code
_entity_poly.pdbx_strand_id
1 'polypeptide(L)'
;MNDRCTTARSSRLRRGKGAMADLPGTVNAPPQTATPLPPEGEPADEFTMLRAWMRYLRASALRKIEGLSPEQLRWRPAPGGNSAGGIVQHLGYAERWWFRIVFAGQDLPLNFKEDGRAFVLAPDATAASVGDFYKRESELADQAIDGASLDEW
;
A
#
# COMPACT_ATOMS: atom_id res chain seq x y z
N MET A 1 3.23 -3.32 -75.26
CA MET A 1 4.35 -4.28 -75.33
C MET A 1 4.80 -4.52 -73.89
N ASN A 2 4.42 -5.67 -73.32
CA ASN A 2 4.76 -6.12 -71.97
C ASN A 2 6.16 -6.74 -71.96
N ASP A 3 6.93 -6.51 -70.89
CA ASP A 3 7.91 -7.46 -70.35
C ASP A 3 8.05 -7.18 -68.83
N ARG A 4 7.24 -7.84 -67.98
CA ARG A 4 7.53 -9.08 -67.24
C ARG A 4 8.80 -9.03 -66.38
N CYS A 5 8.65 -8.52 -65.16
CA CYS A 5 9.55 -8.81 -64.05
C CYS A 5 8.89 -9.81 -63.09
N THR A 6 9.28 -11.07 -63.27
CA THR A 6 9.46 -12.20 -62.35
C THR A 6 8.77 -12.20 -60.97
N THR A 7 7.91 -13.20 -60.82
CA THR A 7 7.32 -13.77 -59.61
C THR A 7 8.37 -14.25 -58.60
N ALA A 8 8.28 -13.82 -57.34
CA ALA A 8 8.91 -14.49 -56.21
C ALA A 8 7.83 -14.97 -55.23
N ARG A 9 7.68 -16.30 -55.15
CA ARG A 9 6.81 -17.01 -54.23
C ARG A 9 7.63 -17.29 -52.97
N SER A 10 7.21 -16.81 -51.80
CA SER A 10 7.78 -17.26 -50.52
C SER A 10 6.67 -17.44 -49.50
N SER A 11 6.82 -18.52 -48.74
CA SER A 11 5.83 -19.27 -48.00
C SER A 11 5.25 -18.53 -46.80
N ARG A 12 3.95 -18.76 -46.56
CA ARG A 12 3.32 -18.46 -45.27
C ARG A 12 4.06 -19.23 -44.19
N LEU A 13 4.70 -18.51 -43.27
CA LEU A 13 5.22 -19.09 -42.03
C LEU A 13 4.05 -19.75 -41.30
N ARG A 14 4.11 -21.08 -41.13
CA ARG A 14 3.18 -21.79 -40.27
C ARG A 14 3.41 -21.30 -38.85
N ARG A 15 2.40 -20.69 -38.23
CA ARG A 15 2.37 -20.52 -36.77
C ARG A 15 2.40 -21.92 -36.16
N GLY A 16 3.56 -22.34 -35.66
CA GLY A 16 3.65 -23.51 -34.81
C GLY A 16 2.81 -23.26 -33.57
N LYS A 17 1.83 -24.13 -33.30
CA LYS A 17 1.22 -24.24 -31.98
C LYS A 17 2.28 -24.80 -31.04
N GLY A 18 3.13 -23.91 -30.50
CA GLY A 18 3.85 -24.21 -29.29
C GLY A 18 2.82 -24.24 -28.16
N ALA A 19 2.56 -25.41 -27.60
CA ALA A 19 1.83 -25.51 -26.35
C ALA A 19 2.63 -24.71 -25.30
N MET A 20 2.03 -23.67 -24.73
CA MET A 20 2.53 -23.15 -23.47
C MET A 20 2.43 -24.29 -22.48
N ALA A 21 3.57 -24.75 -21.99
CA ALA A 21 3.61 -25.67 -20.88
C ALA A 21 2.87 -25.01 -19.70
N ASP A 22 1.89 -25.74 -19.18
CA ASP A 22 1.12 -25.37 -18.01
C ASP A 22 2.10 -25.27 -16.82
N LEU A 23 2.29 -24.06 -16.30
CA LEU A 23 3.08 -23.87 -15.08
C LEU A 23 2.26 -24.43 -13.91
N PRO A 24 2.80 -25.37 -13.11
CA PRO A 24 2.05 -25.93 -12.00
C PRO A 24 1.83 -24.85 -10.93
N GLY A 25 0.57 -24.49 -10.69
CA GLY A 25 0.15 -23.53 -9.66
C GLY A 25 -0.97 -22.62 -10.14
N THR A 26 -2.15 -23.18 -10.34
CA THR A 26 -3.37 -22.46 -10.68
C THR A 26 -3.80 -21.51 -9.54
N VAL A 27 -3.95 -20.23 -9.88
CA VAL A 27 -4.60 -19.12 -9.16
C VAL A 27 -4.40 -19.08 -7.63
N ASN A 28 -3.48 -18.22 -7.17
CA ASN A 28 -3.53 -17.72 -5.80
C ASN A 28 -4.90 -17.07 -5.59
N ALA A 29 -5.77 -17.69 -4.80
CA ALA A 29 -6.91 -16.99 -4.23
C ALA A 29 -6.37 -15.68 -3.60
N PRO A 30 -7.06 -14.54 -3.76
CA PRO A 30 -6.66 -13.32 -3.07
C PRO A 30 -6.45 -13.69 -1.62
N PRO A 31 -5.30 -13.34 -1.03
CA PRO A 31 -5.02 -13.77 0.32
C PRO A 31 -6.18 -13.21 1.19
N GLN A 32 -6.83 -14.04 2.01
CA GLN A 32 -8.05 -13.62 2.72
C GLN A 32 -7.71 -12.48 3.68
N THR A 33 -8.30 -11.30 3.52
CA THR A 33 -8.03 -10.18 4.45
C THR A 33 -8.71 -10.49 5.78
N ALA A 34 -7.96 -10.37 6.89
CA ALA A 34 -8.55 -10.48 8.22
C ALA A 34 -9.61 -9.39 8.48
N THR A 35 -9.49 -8.27 7.78
CA THR A 35 -10.46 -7.17 7.80
C THR A 35 -11.30 -7.20 6.53
N PRO A 36 -12.63 -7.38 6.62
CA PRO A 36 -13.51 -7.33 5.44
C PRO A 36 -13.53 -5.91 4.85
N LEU A 37 -13.75 -5.83 3.54
CA LEU A 37 -14.03 -4.56 2.88
C LEU A 37 -15.29 -3.94 3.53
N PRO A 38 -15.31 -2.62 3.81
CA PRO A 38 -16.53 -1.96 4.26
C PRO A 38 -17.67 -2.18 3.25
N PRO A 39 -18.91 -2.37 3.70
CA PRO A 39 -20.05 -2.54 2.79
C PRO A 39 -20.33 -1.22 2.05
N GLU A 40 -19.96 -1.16 0.77
CA GLU A 40 -20.21 0.01 -0.09
C GLU A 40 -21.70 0.20 -0.43
N GLY A 41 -22.51 -0.86 -0.31
CA GLY A 41 -23.94 -0.86 -0.65
C GLY A 41 -24.88 -0.59 0.52
N GLU A 42 -24.36 -0.43 1.74
CA GLU A 42 -25.15 -0.18 2.95
C GLU A 42 -24.87 1.24 3.45
N PRO A 43 -25.84 2.17 3.37
CA PRO A 43 -25.67 3.53 3.87
C PRO A 43 -25.37 3.54 5.38
N ALA A 44 -24.36 4.30 5.78
CA ALA A 44 -24.06 4.64 7.17
C ALA A 44 -23.83 6.16 7.27
N ASP A 45 -23.85 6.71 8.49
CA ASP A 45 -23.40 8.09 8.69
C ASP A 45 -21.92 8.25 8.29
N GLU A 46 -21.54 9.47 7.95
CA GLU A 46 -20.21 9.79 7.39
C GLU A 46 -19.07 9.29 8.28
N PHE A 47 -19.22 9.43 9.60
CA PHE A 47 -18.19 9.04 10.55
C PHE A 47 -18.07 7.52 10.68
N THR A 48 -19.21 6.81 10.78
CA THR A 48 -19.24 5.35 10.78
C THR A 48 -18.59 4.79 9.50
N MET A 49 -18.91 5.36 8.34
CA MET A 49 -18.32 4.95 7.06
C MET A 49 -16.81 5.22 7.01
N LEU A 50 -16.38 6.42 7.41
CA LEU A 50 -14.96 6.79 7.49
C LEU A 50 -14.18 5.82 8.38
N ARG A 51 -14.68 5.53 9.59
CA ARG A 51 -14.04 4.62 10.55
C ARG A 51 -13.93 3.21 9.99
N ALA A 52 -14.94 2.72 9.26
CA ALA A 52 -14.87 1.42 8.60
C ALA A 52 -13.76 1.37 7.54
N TRP A 53 -13.68 2.39 6.69
CA TRP A 53 -12.63 2.51 5.68
C TRP A 53 -11.23 2.63 6.29
N MET A 54 -11.06 3.43 7.33
CA MET A 54 -9.78 3.58 8.02
C MET A 54 -9.29 2.24 8.58
N ARG A 55 -10.17 1.46 9.25
CA ARG A 55 -9.81 0.11 9.74
C ARG A 55 -9.34 -0.79 8.60
N TYR A 56 -10.08 -0.84 7.50
CA TYR A 56 -9.73 -1.66 6.34
C TYR A 56 -8.40 -1.23 5.70
N LEU A 57 -8.20 0.07 5.48
CA LEU A 57 -6.99 0.61 4.84
C LEU A 57 -5.75 0.42 5.71
N ARG A 58 -5.85 0.62 7.03
CA ARG A 58 -4.77 0.37 8.00
C ARG A 58 -4.34 -1.10 7.99
N ALA A 59 -5.31 -2.01 8.08
CA ALA A 59 -5.04 -3.46 8.00
C ALA A 59 -4.41 -3.85 6.66
N SER A 60 -4.90 -3.27 5.56
CA SER A 60 -4.37 -3.52 4.22
C SER A 60 -2.92 -3.04 4.06
N ALA A 61 -2.54 -1.93 4.67
CA ALA A 61 -1.16 -1.43 4.64
C ALA A 61 -0.21 -2.34 5.43
N LEU A 62 -0.62 -2.80 6.63
CA LEU A 62 0.17 -3.74 7.43
C LEU A 62 0.41 -5.06 6.70
N ARG A 63 -0.62 -5.59 6.04
CA ARG A 63 -0.52 -6.82 5.27
C ARG A 63 0.53 -6.75 4.16
N LYS A 64 0.68 -5.59 3.51
CA LYS A 64 1.63 -5.41 2.39
C LYS A 64 3.09 -5.54 2.82
N ILE A 65 3.39 -5.37 4.12
CA ILE A 65 4.75 -5.50 4.64
C ILE A 65 4.96 -6.76 5.49
N GLU A 66 3.89 -7.52 5.77
CA GLU A 66 3.94 -8.72 6.59
C GLU A 66 4.88 -9.76 5.99
N GLY A 67 5.79 -10.29 6.81
CA GLY A 67 6.74 -11.33 6.40
C GLY A 67 7.86 -10.88 5.45
N LEU A 68 7.92 -9.60 5.06
CA LEU A 68 9.01 -9.11 4.22
C LEU A 68 10.35 -9.15 4.95
N SER A 69 11.39 -9.59 4.24
CA SER A 69 12.77 -9.48 4.73
C SER A 69 13.22 -8.01 4.82
N PRO A 70 14.27 -7.68 5.58
CA PRO A 70 14.81 -6.31 5.63
C PRO A 70 15.19 -5.74 4.26
N GLU A 71 15.65 -6.60 3.34
CA GLU A 71 15.97 -6.22 1.97
C GLU A 71 14.70 -5.90 1.16
N GLN A 72 13.70 -6.79 1.20
CA GLN A 72 12.42 -6.59 0.51
C GLN A 72 11.69 -5.34 1.02
N LEU A 73 11.75 -5.09 2.33
CA LEU A 73 11.15 -3.91 2.97
C LEU A 73 11.73 -2.59 2.43
N ARG A 74 13.00 -2.60 2.00
CA ARG A 74 13.75 -1.45 1.46
C ARG A 74 13.80 -1.40 -0.06
N TRP A 75 13.37 -2.46 -0.74
CA TRP A 75 13.35 -2.49 -2.21
C TRP A 75 12.47 -1.37 -2.77
N ARG A 76 12.95 -0.72 -3.84
CA ARG A 76 12.27 0.39 -4.52
C ARG A 76 11.94 0.00 -5.96
N PRO A 77 10.73 0.33 -6.45
CA PRO A 77 10.30 -0.07 -7.79
C PRO A 77 10.95 0.72 -8.92
N ALA A 78 11.46 1.93 -8.64
CA ALA A 78 12.10 2.79 -9.61
C ALA A 78 13.06 3.77 -8.91
N PRO A 79 14.01 4.41 -9.64
CA PRO A 79 14.78 5.53 -9.14
C PRO A 79 13.86 6.62 -8.57
N GLY A 80 14.12 7.09 -7.35
CA GLY A 80 13.28 8.06 -6.65
C GLY A 80 11.96 7.51 -6.08
N GLY A 81 11.63 6.23 -6.33
CA GLY A 81 10.46 5.58 -5.76
C GLY A 81 10.61 5.29 -4.26
N ASN A 82 9.48 5.16 -3.57
CA ASN A 82 9.44 4.75 -2.16
C ASN A 82 9.39 3.22 -2.04
N SER A 83 9.98 2.69 -0.97
CA SER A 83 9.83 1.28 -0.62
C SER A 83 8.51 1.06 0.12
N ALA A 84 8.01 -0.18 0.13
CA ALA A 84 6.79 -0.52 0.87
C ALA A 84 6.91 -0.18 2.36
N GLY A 85 8.06 -0.49 2.98
CA GLY A 85 8.30 -0.14 4.38
C GLY A 85 8.36 1.37 4.62
N GLY A 86 9.01 2.12 3.71
CA GLY A 86 9.05 3.59 3.80
C GLY A 86 7.66 4.21 3.71
N ILE A 87 6.76 3.65 2.89
CA ILE A 87 5.37 4.09 2.80
C ILE A 87 4.63 3.81 4.12
N VAL A 88 4.73 2.61 4.69
CA VAL A 88 4.04 2.30 5.96
C VAL A 88 4.56 3.15 7.13
N GLN A 89 5.86 3.40 7.19
CA GLN A 89 6.42 4.36 8.16
C GLN A 89 5.84 5.76 7.96
N HIS A 90 5.75 6.23 6.72
CA HIS A 90 5.15 7.52 6.42
C HIS A 90 3.67 7.58 6.84
N LEU A 91 2.90 6.50 6.67
CA LEU A 91 1.52 6.42 7.15
C LEU A 91 1.44 6.55 8.67
N GLY A 92 2.34 5.94 9.45
CA GLY A 92 2.40 6.17 10.91
C GLY A 92 2.64 7.63 11.28
N TYR A 93 3.51 8.32 10.55
CA TYR A 93 3.67 9.77 10.73
C TYR A 93 2.46 10.59 10.28
N ALA A 94 1.73 10.14 9.25
CA ALA A 94 0.50 10.78 8.80
C ALA A 94 -0.61 10.67 9.85
N GLU A 95 -0.76 9.52 10.51
CA GLU A 95 -1.69 9.33 11.64
C GLU A 95 -1.38 10.33 12.77
N ARG A 96 -0.10 10.44 13.15
CA ARG A 96 0.36 11.41 14.15
C ARG A 96 0.05 12.85 13.74
N TRP A 97 0.40 13.22 12.51
CA TRP A 97 0.26 14.60 12.06
C TRP A 97 -1.21 15.02 11.96
N TRP A 98 -2.04 14.25 11.26
CA TRP A 98 -3.40 14.68 10.98
C TRP A 98 -4.33 14.53 12.17
N PHE A 99 -4.31 13.40 12.87
CA PHE A 99 -5.28 13.16 13.94
C PHE A 99 -4.84 13.72 15.29
N ARG A 100 -3.54 13.66 15.58
CA ARG A 100 -3.06 14.05 16.91
C ARG A 100 -2.64 15.51 16.96
N ILE A 101 -1.85 15.97 15.98
CA ILE A 101 -1.35 17.36 15.97
C ILE A 101 -2.40 18.32 15.38
N VAL A 102 -2.90 18.05 14.17
CA VAL A 102 -3.82 18.97 13.48
C VAL A 102 -5.22 18.91 14.09
N PHE A 103 -5.81 17.72 14.20
CA PHE A 103 -7.18 17.56 14.70
C PHE A 103 -7.27 17.74 16.23
N ALA A 104 -6.48 17.00 17.01
CA ALA A 104 -6.55 17.06 18.48
C ALA A 104 -5.62 18.12 19.12
N GLY A 105 -4.88 18.91 18.34
CA GLY A 105 -4.06 20.01 18.86
C GLY A 105 -2.89 19.60 19.76
N GLN A 106 -2.45 18.33 19.73
CA GLN A 106 -1.35 17.85 20.57
C GLN A 106 -0.01 18.44 20.12
N ASP A 107 0.78 18.95 21.06
CA ASP A 107 2.16 19.38 20.80
C ASP A 107 3.10 18.17 20.84
N LEU A 108 3.43 17.62 19.67
CA LEU A 108 4.24 16.42 19.52
C LEU A 108 5.40 16.66 18.55
N PRO A 109 6.59 16.12 18.85
CA PRO A 109 7.69 16.18 17.91
C PRO A 109 7.39 15.36 16.66
N LEU A 110 7.76 15.94 15.51
CA LEU A 110 7.85 15.24 14.25
C LEU A 110 9.32 15.03 13.91
N ASN A 111 9.85 13.92 14.40
CA ASN A 111 11.24 13.52 14.28
C ASN A 111 11.72 13.51 12.80
N PHE A 112 10.81 13.33 11.84
CA PHE A 112 11.15 13.36 10.42
C PHE A 112 11.33 14.77 9.83
N LYS A 113 10.83 15.84 10.47
CA LYS A 113 10.96 17.22 9.97
C LYS A 113 12.39 17.72 10.09
N GLU A 114 13.10 17.30 11.14
CA GLU A 114 14.50 17.68 11.38
C GLU A 114 15.45 16.94 10.43
N ASP A 115 15.13 15.67 10.13
CA ASP A 115 15.96 14.81 9.27
C ASP A 115 15.51 14.77 7.80
N GLY A 116 14.35 15.34 7.46
CA GLY A 116 13.74 15.28 6.13
C GLY A 116 13.30 13.88 5.66
N ARG A 117 13.10 12.94 6.59
CA ARG A 117 13.16 11.48 6.28
C ARG A 117 11.91 10.68 6.67
N ALA A 118 10.71 11.17 6.33
CA ALA A 118 9.47 10.43 6.64
C ALA A 118 9.41 9.02 6.00
N PHE A 119 10.08 8.84 4.84
CA PHE A 119 10.12 7.60 4.07
C PHE A 119 11.40 6.77 4.27
N VAL A 120 12.33 7.22 5.12
CA VAL A 120 13.61 6.52 5.32
C VAL A 120 13.56 5.72 6.60
N LEU A 121 13.68 4.41 6.45
CA LEU A 121 13.69 3.46 7.54
C LEU A 121 15.04 3.48 8.27
N ALA A 122 15.03 3.41 9.61
CA ALA A 122 16.23 3.20 10.42
C ALA A 122 17.02 1.96 9.93
N PRO A 123 18.35 1.91 10.04
CA PRO A 123 19.16 0.80 9.49
C PRO A 123 18.73 -0.59 9.97
N ASP A 124 18.29 -0.70 11.21
CA ASP A 124 17.83 -1.91 11.89
C ASP A 124 16.32 -2.17 11.78
N ALA A 125 15.58 -1.32 11.06
CA ALA A 125 14.13 -1.48 10.93
C ALA A 125 13.75 -2.82 10.28
N THR A 126 12.75 -3.46 10.88
CA THR A 126 12.12 -4.71 10.44
C THR A 126 10.66 -4.46 10.04
N ALA A 127 10.03 -5.40 9.33
CA ALA A 127 8.61 -5.32 9.04
C ALA A 127 7.77 -5.21 10.33
N ALA A 128 8.16 -5.95 11.37
CA ALA A 128 7.52 -5.88 12.68
C ALA A 128 7.65 -4.49 13.32
N SER A 129 8.87 -3.94 13.43
CA SER A 129 9.07 -2.63 14.06
C SER A 129 8.34 -1.49 13.33
N VAL A 130 8.31 -1.53 11.99
CA VAL A 130 7.56 -0.55 11.17
C VAL A 130 6.06 -0.74 11.37
N GLY A 131 5.58 -1.98 11.37
CA GLY A 131 4.18 -2.30 11.62
C GLY A 131 3.71 -1.88 13.01
N ASP A 132 4.52 -2.12 14.04
CA ASP A 132 4.22 -1.76 15.43
C ASP A 132 4.18 -0.24 15.62
N PHE A 133 5.11 0.50 14.99
CA PHE A 133 5.04 1.95 14.95
C PHE A 133 3.74 2.43 14.32
N TYR A 134 3.37 1.89 13.15
CA TYR A 134 2.14 2.29 12.48
C TYR A 134 0.89 1.96 13.29
N LYS A 135 0.78 0.74 13.83
CA LYS A 135 -0.33 0.32 14.70
C LYS A 135 -0.50 1.24 15.90
N ARG A 136 0.60 1.54 16.61
CA ARG A 136 0.58 2.44 17.76
C ARG A 136 0.07 3.84 17.39
N GLU A 137 0.53 4.41 16.28
CA GLU A 137 0.05 5.74 15.88
C GLU A 137 -1.41 5.71 15.41
N SER A 138 -1.87 4.62 14.77
CA SER A 138 -3.29 4.42 14.47
C SER A 138 -4.16 4.31 15.73
N GLU A 139 -3.71 3.60 16.77
CA GLU A 139 -4.41 3.49 18.06
C GLU A 139 -4.48 4.84 18.79
N LEU A 140 -3.38 5.60 18.78
CA LEU A 140 -3.34 6.95 19.37
C LEU A 140 -4.19 7.94 18.56
N ALA A 141 -4.26 7.79 17.24
CA ALA A 141 -5.18 8.55 16.40
C ALA A 141 -6.64 8.21 16.75
N ASP A 142 -6.96 6.94 16.96
CA ASP A 142 -8.32 6.52 17.36
C ASP A 142 -8.71 7.12 18.71
N GLN A 143 -7.81 7.12 19.70
CA GLN A 143 -8.04 7.77 20.98
C GLN A 143 -8.26 9.29 20.85
N ALA A 144 -7.50 9.94 19.96
CA ALA A 144 -7.64 11.37 19.69
C ALA A 144 -8.99 11.70 19.05
N ILE A 145 -9.44 10.86 18.11
CA ILE A 145 -10.75 10.98 17.45
C ILE A 145 -11.88 10.75 18.46
N ASP A 146 -11.81 9.66 19.24
CA ASP A 146 -12.88 9.28 20.18
C ASP A 146 -13.00 10.26 21.37
N GLY A 147 -11.94 11.01 21.67
CA GLY A 147 -11.93 12.06 22.69
C GLY A 147 -12.45 13.42 22.22
N ALA A 148 -12.74 13.60 20.93
CA ALA A 148 -13.21 14.86 20.36
C ALA A 148 -14.71 14.81 20.06
N SER A 149 -15.41 15.91 20.35
CA SER A 149 -16.77 16.12 19.83
C SER A 149 -16.69 16.62 18.39
N LEU A 150 -17.38 15.96 17.46
CA LEU A 150 -17.47 16.39 16.06
C LEU A 150 -18.48 17.53 15.85
N ASP A 151 -19.35 17.77 16.83
CA ASP A 151 -20.35 18.84 16.78
C ASP A 151 -19.77 20.23 17.10
N GLU A 152 -18.48 20.30 17.41
CA GLU A 152 -17.76 21.52 17.81
C GLU A 152 -16.90 22.11 16.67
N TRP A 153 -17.09 21.65 15.43
CA TRP A 153 -16.31 22.04 14.24
C TRP A 153 -17.16 22.67 13.13
#